data_AF-A0A5C6ZG54-F1
#
_entry.id   AF-A0A5C6ZG54-F1
#
_cell.length_a   1.000
_cell.length_b   1.000
_cell.length_c   1.000
_cell.angle_alpha   90.00
_cell.angle_beta   90.00
_cell.angle_gamma   90.00
#
_symmetry.space_group_name_H-M   'P 1'
#
loop_
_entity.id
_entity.type
_entity.pdbx_description
1 polymer ?
#
loop_
_entity_poly.entity_id
_entity_poly.type
_entity_poly.pdbx_seq_one_letter_code
_entity_poly.pdbx_strand_id
1 'polypeptide(L)'
;MDDITQNTANNSENTEVFKGVMLNAYPDSIGNTLSDAVAMLKMPAFKDVFSMFYVLPTFFNSDLDRGFSIVDYDLNETLVSPEDLAALDELNIMLKLDIVLNHISVASPQFKDVLQHGEASQYKDFFINWNEFWEGNGTLSADGVVIPDAEFLNKLFMRKPGLPVLNVLFPDGSEKPFWNTFYQSIHYHEITIQDLKGLKIFSTEEMLVICEKVNSALAKNQDFKSIDFGINKHFKSDIIQIVKKKRTYLGQMDVNAKSDLVWNFYEETLSKLNHFGCKILRLDAFAYLHKQVGQTNFFNKPGTWDYLERIKKMAERNKLMVLPEIHAEYGLGLHDEVAKKGFPIYDFFLPGLMIHTLENGSSKALISWVTEIIAEDYKTVNMLGCHDGIPVLDLKGKEVDGTYNKGLLEDADIEAIMETIIARGGRVKNLYDPAGRKISYYQVNATFFSALGEDERKLLLARAIQMFMPGIPQVWYLDLFAGKNNYEAADQGGSAGHKEINRSSLTMDAIEKGLKTPIVLNQLKIMRLRNTSKAFLGMVSIKDSPDHELDISWTFGQDSVQLKANLKSCDFTIDQAASGMAHRLVFQD
;
A
#
# COMPACT_ATOMS: atom_id res chain seq x y z
N MET A 1 -40.52 26.88 -11.11
CA MET A 1 -40.31 25.99 -12.26
C MET A 1 -39.14 26.56 -13.02
N ASP A 2 -38.19 25.70 -13.36
CA ASP A 2 -36.90 25.95 -14.01
C ASP A 2 -35.76 26.46 -13.11
N ASP A 3 -35.15 25.55 -12.34
CA ASP A 3 -33.71 25.61 -12.01
C ASP A 3 -33.10 24.27 -11.50
N ILE A 4 -33.61 23.11 -11.95
CA ILE A 4 -33.16 21.77 -11.45
C ILE A 4 -32.36 20.98 -12.51
N THR A 5 -32.23 21.47 -13.74
CA THR A 5 -31.71 20.68 -14.87
C THR A 5 -30.24 20.91 -15.23
N GLN A 6 -29.48 21.77 -14.53
CA GLN A 6 -28.06 22.00 -14.85
C GLN A 6 -27.05 21.21 -14.00
N ASN A 7 -27.47 20.53 -12.93
CA ASN A 7 -26.52 19.88 -12.01
C ASN A 7 -26.25 18.38 -12.29
N THR A 8 -26.90 17.79 -13.29
CA THR A 8 -26.72 16.36 -13.66
C THR A 8 -25.76 16.12 -14.81
N ALA A 9 -25.44 17.14 -15.63
CA ALA A 9 -24.56 16.99 -16.79
C ALA A 9 -23.06 16.97 -16.44
N ASN A 10 -22.63 17.69 -15.38
CA ASN A 10 -21.21 17.71 -14.99
C ASN A 10 -20.74 16.46 -14.23
N ASN A 11 -21.65 15.67 -13.66
CA ASN A 11 -21.30 14.42 -12.97
C ASN A 11 -21.19 13.22 -13.93
N SER A 12 -21.88 13.24 -15.08
CA SER A 12 -21.83 12.12 -16.02
C SER A 12 -20.50 12.03 -16.77
N GLU A 13 -19.90 13.16 -17.18
CA GLU A 13 -18.61 13.16 -17.89
C GLU A 13 -17.46 12.59 -17.05
N ASN A 14 -17.42 12.89 -15.74
CA ASN A 14 -16.38 12.33 -14.86
C ASN A 14 -16.57 10.84 -14.57
N THR A 15 -17.81 10.31 -14.58
CA THR A 15 -18.08 8.89 -14.25
C THR A 15 -17.85 7.91 -15.39
N GLU A 16 -17.93 8.34 -16.66
CA GLU A 16 -17.62 7.47 -17.81
C GLU A 16 -16.12 7.15 -17.89
N VAL A 17 -15.29 8.10 -17.47
CA VAL A 17 -13.83 8.07 -17.61
C VAL A 17 -13.18 6.98 -16.72
N PHE A 18 -13.75 6.65 -15.56
CA PHE A 18 -13.11 5.74 -14.58
C PHE A 18 -13.48 4.25 -14.69
N LYS A 19 -14.12 3.78 -15.76
CA LYS A 19 -14.68 2.39 -15.80
C LYS A 19 -13.80 1.31 -16.47
N GLY A 20 -12.61 1.64 -16.94
CA GLY A 20 -11.74 0.70 -17.64
C GLY A 20 -10.73 -0.04 -16.75
N VAL A 21 -9.81 -0.79 -17.36
CA VAL A 21 -8.85 -1.61 -16.61
C VAL A 21 -7.64 -0.77 -16.19
N MET A 22 -7.19 -0.96 -14.95
CA MET A 22 -6.07 -0.24 -14.36
C MET A 22 -4.85 -1.15 -14.20
N LEU A 23 -3.72 -0.80 -14.81
CA LEU A 23 -2.43 -1.43 -14.52
C LEU A 23 -1.94 -0.95 -13.14
N ASN A 24 -1.27 -1.82 -12.38
CA ASN A 24 -0.57 -1.45 -11.15
C ASN A 24 0.87 -2.00 -11.18
N ALA A 25 1.85 -1.12 -11.03
CA ALA A 25 3.27 -1.47 -11.03
C ALA A 25 4.13 -0.37 -10.36
N TYR A 26 5.34 -0.71 -9.95
CA TYR A 26 6.39 0.29 -9.72
C TYR A 26 6.92 0.80 -11.07
N PRO A 27 7.45 2.03 -11.15
CA PRO A 27 8.18 2.54 -12.31
C PRO A 27 9.19 1.55 -12.89
N ASP A 28 9.90 0.80 -12.05
CA ASP A 28 10.96 -0.16 -12.39
C ASP A 28 10.51 -1.63 -12.37
N SER A 29 9.19 -1.89 -12.34
CA SER A 29 8.66 -3.26 -12.38
C SER A 29 8.75 -3.90 -13.75
N ILE A 30 8.73 -3.09 -14.81
CA ILE A 30 8.85 -3.50 -16.20
C ILE A 30 10.09 -2.79 -16.75
N GLY A 31 11.07 -3.55 -17.22
CA GLY A 31 12.39 -3.02 -17.54
C GLY A 31 13.08 -2.45 -16.31
N ASN A 32 13.61 -1.24 -16.42
CA ASN A 32 14.33 -0.53 -15.36
C ASN A 32 13.73 0.83 -15.01
N THR A 33 12.87 1.39 -15.88
CA THR A 33 12.30 2.74 -15.75
C THR A 33 10.85 2.77 -16.23
N LEU A 34 10.11 3.83 -15.90
CA LEU A 34 8.74 4.00 -16.38
C LEU A 34 8.67 4.03 -17.92
N SER A 35 9.72 4.50 -18.59
CA SER A 35 9.83 4.47 -20.05
C SER A 35 9.73 3.06 -20.64
N ASP A 36 10.21 2.04 -19.93
CA ASP A 36 10.09 0.65 -20.36
C ASP A 36 8.65 0.14 -20.23
N ALA A 37 7.95 0.52 -19.15
CA ALA A 37 6.52 0.25 -19.00
C ALA A 37 5.69 0.97 -20.08
N VAL A 38 6.02 2.21 -20.42
CA VAL A 38 5.41 2.95 -21.53
C VAL A 38 5.70 2.26 -22.87
N ALA A 39 6.92 1.79 -23.10
CA ALA A 39 7.28 1.05 -24.30
C ALA A 39 6.46 -0.25 -24.43
N MET A 40 6.27 -0.98 -23.33
CA MET A 40 5.36 -2.13 -23.26
C MET A 40 3.93 -1.72 -23.65
N LEU A 41 3.38 -0.65 -23.04
CA LEU A 41 2.02 -0.18 -23.30
C LEU A 41 1.80 0.27 -24.76
N LYS A 42 2.86 0.74 -25.44
CA LYS A 42 2.84 1.06 -26.88
C LYS A 42 2.84 -0.18 -27.80
N MET A 43 3.15 -1.37 -27.30
CA MET A 43 3.14 -2.57 -28.13
C MET A 43 1.70 -2.93 -28.56
N PRO A 44 1.51 -3.46 -29.79
CA PRO A 44 0.16 -3.78 -30.30
C PRO A 44 -0.67 -4.71 -29.41
N ALA A 45 -0.01 -5.60 -28.65
CA ALA A 45 -0.68 -6.53 -27.74
C ALA A 45 -1.41 -5.83 -26.57
N PHE A 46 -1.00 -4.62 -26.19
CA PHE A 46 -1.60 -3.85 -25.08
C PHE A 46 -2.60 -2.80 -25.54
N LYS A 47 -2.77 -2.63 -26.86
CA LYS A 47 -3.75 -1.70 -27.40
C LYS A 47 -5.15 -1.97 -26.82
N ASP A 48 -5.75 -0.89 -26.30
CA ASP A 48 -7.07 -0.85 -25.68
C ASP A 48 -7.24 -1.78 -24.46
N VAL A 49 -6.14 -2.26 -23.85
CA VAL A 49 -6.20 -3.12 -22.66
C VAL A 49 -6.38 -2.32 -21.38
N PHE A 50 -5.64 -1.22 -21.24
CA PHE A 50 -5.64 -0.36 -20.06
C PHE A 50 -6.11 1.05 -20.40
N SER A 51 -6.79 1.70 -19.46
CA SER A 51 -7.13 3.13 -19.50
C SER A 51 -6.61 3.88 -18.28
N MET A 52 -6.04 3.17 -17.31
CA MET A 52 -5.46 3.72 -16.10
C MET A 52 -4.16 3.01 -15.77
N PHE A 53 -3.24 3.73 -15.13
CA PHE A 53 -2.02 3.19 -14.56
C PHE A 53 -1.84 3.75 -13.15
N TYR A 54 -1.95 2.87 -12.16
CA TYR A 54 -1.48 3.11 -10.81
C TYR A 54 0.04 2.89 -10.75
N VAL A 55 0.78 3.99 -10.65
CA VAL A 55 2.23 3.97 -10.51
C VAL A 55 2.60 4.14 -9.05
N LEU A 56 3.35 3.17 -8.50
CA LEU A 56 3.70 3.14 -7.08
C LEU A 56 4.74 4.20 -6.68
N PRO A 57 4.90 4.49 -5.38
CA PRO A 57 5.51 5.74 -4.91
C PRO A 57 6.99 5.97 -5.21
N THR A 58 7.77 4.99 -5.71
CA THR A 58 9.12 5.27 -6.24
C THR A 58 9.10 6.18 -7.48
N PHE A 59 7.91 6.51 -7.97
CA PHE A 59 7.63 7.64 -8.85
C PHE A 59 8.20 8.97 -8.30
N PHE A 60 8.26 9.12 -6.97
CA PHE A 60 8.80 10.29 -6.29
C PHE A 60 10.16 10.00 -5.63
N ASN A 61 10.89 11.07 -5.28
CA ASN A 61 12.11 10.96 -4.49
C ASN A 61 11.81 10.34 -3.11
N SER A 62 12.45 9.21 -2.83
CA SER A 62 12.15 8.36 -1.67
C SER A 62 13.36 7.49 -1.30
N ASP A 63 13.36 6.91 -0.10
CA ASP A 63 14.49 6.12 0.41
C ASP A 63 14.11 4.71 0.91
N LEU A 64 13.21 4.61 1.90
CA LEU A 64 12.74 3.37 2.50
C LEU A 64 11.41 2.90 1.95
N ASP A 65 11.10 1.64 2.28
CA ASP A 65 9.81 0.99 2.03
C ASP A 65 9.38 1.10 0.56
N ARG A 66 10.37 1.00 -0.35
CA ARG A 66 10.20 1.03 -1.81
C ARG A 66 9.25 2.15 -2.25
N GLY A 67 9.49 3.37 -1.77
CA GLY A 67 8.74 4.56 -2.17
C GLY A 67 7.88 5.18 -1.07
N PHE A 68 7.46 4.42 -0.06
CA PHE A 68 6.53 4.93 0.96
C PHE A 68 7.23 5.80 2.03
N SER A 69 8.54 6.00 1.95
CA SER A 69 9.27 7.01 2.72
C SER A 69 9.66 8.17 1.82
N ILE A 70 8.71 9.09 1.63
CA ILE A 70 8.81 10.20 0.67
C ILE A 70 9.74 11.29 1.19
N VAL A 71 10.74 11.67 0.39
CA VAL A 71 11.60 12.83 0.64
C VAL A 71 10.89 14.10 0.19
N ASP A 72 10.38 14.08 -1.04
CA ASP A 72 9.56 15.12 -1.65
C ASP A 72 8.72 14.50 -2.78
N TYR A 73 7.74 15.26 -3.29
CA TYR A 73 6.89 14.84 -4.39
C TYR A 73 7.40 15.31 -5.77
N ASP A 74 8.69 15.64 -5.90
CA ASP A 74 9.31 15.74 -7.24
C ASP A 74 9.46 14.35 -7.86
N LEU A 75 9.55 14.30 -9.18
CA LEU A 75 9.79 13.05 -9.90
C LEU A 75 11.14 12.47 -9.45
N ASN A 76 11.17 11.15 -9.26
CA ASN A 76 12.44 10.45 -9.23
C ASN A 76 13.00 10.38 -10.66
N GLU A 77 13.85 11.33 -11.01
CA GLU A 77 14.42 11.49 -12.36
C GLU A 77 15.25 10.28 -12.84
N THR A 78 15.62 9.36 -11.93
CA THR A 78 16.28 8.09 -12.31
C THR A 78 15.31 7.05 -12.86
N LEU A 79 14.02 7.16 -12.54
CA LEU A 79 12.99 6.18 -12.88
C LEU A 79 11.88 6.75 -13.75
N VAL A 80 11.61 8.06 -13.68
CA VAL A 80 10.47 8.71 -14.33
C VAL A 80 10.93 9.99 -15.02
N SER A 81 10.56 10.12 -16.30
CA SER A 81 10.78 11.32 -17.09
C SER A 81 9.46 12.05 -17.40
N PRO A 82 9.46 13.38 -17.62
CA PRO A 82 8.30 14.10 -18.11
C PRO A 82 7.74 13.55 -19.44
N GLU A 83 8.61 13.00 -20.30
CA GLU A 83 8.23 12.36 -21.57
C GLU A 83 7.36 11.11 -21.34
N ASP A 84 7.55 10.38 -20.24
CA ASP A 84 6.70 9.24 -19.88
C ASP A 84 5.27 9.69 -19.61
N LEU A 85 5.11 10.81 -18.89
CA LEU A 85 3.79 11.37 -18.57
C LEU A 85 3.06 11.82 -19.85
N ALA A 86 3.77 12.49 -20.75
CA ALA A 86 3.23 12.89 -22.05
C ALA A 86 2.84 11.66 -22.89
N ALA A 87 3.67 10.62 -22.90
CA ALA A 87 3.37 9.39 -23.63
C ALA A 87 2.17 8.63 -23.05
N LEU A 88 1.96 8.64 -21.74
CA LEU A 88 0.77 8.05 -21.11
C LEU A 88 -0.50 8.83 -21.45
N ASP A 89 -0.42 10.16 -21.47
CA ASP A 89 -1.53 11.03 -21.91
C ASP A 89 -1.88 10.77 -23.39
N GLU A 90 -0.90 10.65 -24.28
CA GLU A 90 -1.09 10.28 -25.69
C GLU A 90 -1.78 8.91 -25.86
N LEU A 91 -1.51 7.98 -24.94
CA LEU A 91 -2.16 6.67 -24.89
C LEU A 91 -3.56 6.70 -24.25
N ASN A 92 -4.02 7.87 -23.79
CA ASN A 92 -5.24 8.06 -23.00
C ASN A 92 -5.25 7.21 -21.72
N ILE A 93 -4.09 7.08 -21.07
CA ILE A 93 -3.92 6.35 -19.81
C ILE A 93 -3.85 7.35 -18.67
N MET A 94 -4.87 7.35 -17.83
CA MET A 94 -4.90 8.21 -16.66
C MET A 94 -4.03 7.67 -15.53
N LEU A 95 -3.46 8.58 -14.76
CA LEU A 95 -2.65 8.20 -13.61
C LEU A 95 -3.47 8.09 -12.33
N LYS A 96 -3.15 7.06 -11.56
CA LYS A 96 -3.43 6.98 -10.14
C LYS A 96 -2.10 7.07 -9.41
N LEU A 97 -2.01 7.93 -8.41
CA LEU A 97 -0.80 8.13 -7.60
C LEU A 97 -1.15 8.14 -6.12
N ASP A 98 -0.17 7.82 -5.29
CA ASP A 98 -0.26 7.90 -3.85
C ASP A 98 -0.06 9.33 -3.35
N ILE A 99 -0.73 9.64 -2.24
CA ILE A 99 -0.27 10.64 -1.28
C ILE A 99 -0.08 9.95 0.07
N VAL A 100 1.17 9.90 0.51
CA VAL A 100 1.56 9.42 1.83
C VAL A 100 1.34 10.54 2.83
N LEU A 101 0.11 10.61 3.37
CA LEU A 101 -0.29 11.68 4.27
C LEU A 101 0.24 11.48 5.68
N ASN A 102 0.30 10.23 6.17
CA ASN A 102 0.61 9.97 7.57
C ASN A 102 2.04 10.35 7.96
N HIS A 103 3.00 10.24 7.05
CA HIS A 103 4.42 10.35 7.36
C HIS A 103 5.25 10.79 6.15
N ILE A 104 6.44 11.36 6.39
CA ILE A 104 7.45 11.67 5.38
C ILE A 104 8.85 11.26 5.87
N SER A 105 9.82 11.13 4.97
CA SER A 105 11.17 10.67 5.28
C SER A 105 11.91 11.62 6.24
N VAL A 106 12.79 11.07 7.07
CA VAL A 106 13.82 11.84 7.82
C VAL A 106 14.69 12.69 6.88
N ALA A 107 14.85 12.28 5.62
CA ALA A 107 15.60 13.02 4.62
C ALA A 107 14.80 14.15 3.94
N SER A 108 13.51 14.30 4.25
CA SER A 108 12.67 15.41 3.76
C SER A 108 13.26 16.78 4.17
N PRO A 109 13.04 17.84 3.36
CA PRO A 109 13.48 19.19 3.71
C PRO A 109 12.97 19.65 5.09
N GLN A 110 11.72 19.32 5.41
CA GLN A 110 11.07 19.68 6.67
C GLN A 110 11.75 19.02 7.87
N PHE A 111 12.05 17.71 7.80
CA PHE A 111 12.67 17.03 8.93
C PHE A 111 14.16 17.34 9.04
N LYS A 112 14.86 17.58 7.92
CA LYS A 112 16.25 18.09 7.94
C LYS A 112 16.35 19.43 8.65
N ASP A 113 15.39 20.32 8.46
CA ASP A 113 15.33 21.61 9.18
C ASP A 113 15.16 21.39 10.70
N VAL A 114 14.31 20.44 11.11
CA VAL A 114 14.19 20.03 12.54
C VAL A 114 15.52 19.49 13.08
N LEU A 115 16.22 18.63 12.34
CA LEU A 115 17.53 18.11 12.76
C LEU A 115 18.61 19.20 12.85
N GLN A 116 18.53 20.23 12.01
CA GLN A 116 19.50 21.32 11.96
C GLN A 116 19.24 22.42 13.00
N HIS A 117 17.97 22.71 13.29
CA HIS A 117 17.56 23.85 14.12
C HIS A 117 16.89 23.45 15.45
N GLY A 118 16.55 22.18 15.63
CA GLY A 118 15.90 21.67 16.82
C GLY A 118 14.62 22.44 17.14
N GLU A 119 14.49 22.90 18.39
CA GLU A 119 13.35 23.68 18.89
C GLU A 119 13.15 25.03 18.19
N ALA A 120 14.17 25.53 17.47
CA ALA A 120 14.08 26.75 16.68
C ALA A 120 13.59 26.53 15.25
N SER A 121 13.38 25.28 14.83
CA SER A 121 12.83 24.94 13.51
C SER A 121 11.40 25.45 13.36
N GLN A 122 11.08 25.99 12.19
CA GLN A 122 9.70 26.32 11.82
C GLN A 122 8.82 25.06 11.67
N TYR A 123 9.45 23.90 11.45
CA TYR A 123 8.79 22.62 11.27
C TYR A 123 8.73 21.78 12.54
N LYS A 124 9.09 22.33 13.71
CA LYS A 124 9.05 21.59 14.98
C LYS A 124 7.69 20.94 15.25
N ASP A 125 6.61 21.68 14.95
CA ASP A 125 5.22 21.23 15.13
C ASP A 125 4.65 20.54 13.87
N PHE A 126 5.44 20.41 12.80
CA PHE A 126 5.08 19.64 11.60
C PHE A 126 5.07 18.14 11.89
N PHE A 127 5.90 17.70 12.83
CA PHE A 127 6.01 16.31 13.28
C PHE A 127 5.52 16.17 14.72
N ILE A 128 5.40 14.93 15.18
CA ILE A 128 4.90 14.65 16.52
C ILE A 128 6.06 14.27 17.44
N ASN A 129 6.43 15.18 18.33
CA ASN A 129 7.30 14.84 19.46
C ASN A 129 6.53 13.91 20.40
N TRP A 130 7.04 12.70 20.59
CA TRP A 130 6.38 11.66 21.37
C TRP A 130 6.23 12.04 22.84
N ASN A 131 7.27 12.62 23.44
CA ASN A 131 7.23 12.97 24.86
C ASN A 131 6.24 14.11 25.12
N GLU A 132 6.18 15.09 24.23
CA GLU A 132 5.19 16.18 24.31
C GLU A 132 3.77 15.66 24.12
N PHE A 133 3.56 14.74 23.18
CA PHE A 133 2.25 14.13 22.96
C PHE A 133 1.72 13.40 24.20
N TRP A 134 2.60 12.75 24.97
CA TRP A 134 2.26 11.98 26.17
C TRP A 134 2.50 12.74 27.47
N GLU A 135 2.72 14.05 27.44
CA GLU A 135 2.93 14.86 28.64
C GLU A 135 1.77 14.66 29.64
N GLY A 136 2.12 14.33 30.89
CA GLY A 136 1.15 14.05 31.95
C GLY A 136 0.38 12.73 31.86
N ASN A 137 0.65 11.89 30.85
CA ASN A 137 -0.08 10.65 30.56
C ASN A 137 0.84 9.42 30.47
N GLY A 138 1.95 9.43 31.20
CA GLY A 138 2.94 8.38 31.22
C GLY A 138 4.16 8.68 32.09
N THR A 139 5.09 7.74 32.13
CA THR A 139 6.32 7.84 32.94
C THR A 139 7.56 7.88 32.03
N LEU A 140 8.48 8.81 32.29
CA LEU A 140 9.74 8.92 31.54
C LEU A 140 10.65 7.72 31.85
N SER A 141 11.04 6.97 30.82
CA SER A 141 11.98 5.85 30.95
C SER A 141 13.43 6.32 31.11
N ALA A 142 14.31 5.39 31.51
CA ALA A 142 15.75 5.66 31.59
C ALA A 142 16.38 6.05 30.23
N ASP A 143 15.74 5.65 29.12
CA ASP A 143 16.16 6.00 27.76
C ASP A 143 15.61 7.35 27.27
N GLY A 144 14.96 8.12 28.15
CA GLY A 144 14.44 9.44 27.83
C GLY A 144 13.16 9.45 27.00
N VAL A 145 12.44 8.32 26.94
CA VAL A 145 11.18 8.16 26.21
C VAL A 145 10.04 7.95 27.21
N VAL A 146 8.96 8.71 27.10
CA VAL A 146 7.75 8.51 27.91
C VAL A 146 7.10 7.18 27.55
N ILE A 147 6.87 6.34 28.56
CA ILE A 147 6.06 5.12 28.43
C ILE A 147 4.63 5.51 28.82
N PRO A 148 3.65 5.46 27.90
CA PRO A 148 2.27 5.80 28.21
C PRO A 148 1.71 4.90 29.33
N ASP A 149 0.81 5.45 30.13
CA ASP A 149 0.11 4.67 31.15
C ASP A 149 -0.63 3.47 30.54
N ALA A 150 -0.74 2.39 31.30
CA ALA A 150 -1.25 1.11 30.79
C ALA A 150 -2.65 1.22 30.16
N GLU A 151 -3.50 2.12 30.67
CA GLU A 151 -4.85 2.35 30.13
C GLU A 151 -4.85 2.93 28.71
N PHE A 152 -3.79 3.64 28.33
CA PHE A 152 -3.60 4.19 26.99
C PHE A 152 -2.81 3.22 26.12
N LEU A 153 -1.72 2.65 26.65
CA LEU A 153 -0.84 1.74 25.92
C LEU A 153 -1.59 0.51 25.41
N ASN A 154 -2.51 -0.05 26.21
CA ASN A 154 -3.30 -1.23 25.83
C ASN A 154 -4.32 -0.97 24.72
N LYS A 155 -4.65 0.31 24.43
CA LYS A 155 -5.56 0.69 23.34
C LYS A 155 -4.84 0.95 22.02
N LEU A 156 -3.55 1.28 22.07
CA LEU A 156 -2.78 1.66 20.88
C LEU A 156 -2.73 0.52 19.87
N PHE A 157 -3.04 0.86 18.62
CA PHE A 157 -2.89 -0.06 17.50
C PHE A 157 -1.44 -0.05 17.00
N MET A 158 -0.71 -1.14 17.23
CA MET A 158 0.74 -1.22 16.99
C MET A 158 1.06 -1.92 15.68
N ARG A 159 1.99 -1.35 14.91
CA ARG A 159 2.46 -1.90 13.61
C ARG A 159 3.83 -2.55 13.66
N LYS A 160 4.51 -2.45 14.80
CA LYS A 160 5.81 -3.07 15.10
C LYS A 160 5.94 -3.36 16.60
N PRO A 161 6.86 -4.24 17.01
CA PRO A 161 7.17 -4.45 18.42
C PRO A 161 7.73 -3.18 19.08
N GLY A 162 7.41 -2.97 20.36
CA GLY A 162 7.85 -1.79 21.11
C GLY A 162 7.13 -0.49 20.70
N LEU A 163 7.47 0.63 21.34
CA LEU A 163 6.82 1.93 21.07
C LEU A 163 7.12 2.43 19.64
N PRO A 164 6.18 3.12 18.98
CA PRO A 164 6.36 3.67 17.64
C PRO A 164 7.18 4.96 17.67
N VAL A 165 8.44 4.87 18.10
CA VAL A 165 9.32 6.04 18.31
C VAL A 165 10.64 5.87 17.57
N LEU A 166 11.16 6.97 17.03
CA LEU A 166 12.55 7.10 16.58
C LEU A 166 13.22 8.21 17.39
N ASN A 167 14.31 7.88 18.09
CA ASN A 167 15.11 8.86 18.81
C ASN A 167 16.09 9.58 17.86
N VAL A 168 15.92 10.89 17.70
CA VAL A 168 16.75 11.72 16.82
C VAL A 168 17.64 12.65 17.63
N LEU A 169 18.85 12.90 17.13
CA LEU A 169 19.85 13.79 17.75
C LEU A 169 19.57 15.22 17.33
N PHE A 170 19.46 16.11 18.31
CA PHE A 170 19.34 17.54 18.08
C PHE A 170 20.73 18.21 18.10
N PRO A 171 20.85 19.44 17.56
CA PRO A 171 22.12 20.17 17.49
C PRO A 171 22.77 20.42 18.86
N ASP A 172 21.96 20.52 19.92
CA ASP A 172 22.40 20.69 21.30
C ASP A 172 22.96 19.40 21.93
N GLY A 173 22.90 18.27 21.20
CA GLY A 173 23.34 16.94 21.65
C GLY A 173 22.28 16.16 22.42
N SER A 174 21.08 16.70 22.61
CA SER A 174 19.96 15.97 23.19
C SER A 174 19.37 14.98 22.19
N GLU A 175 18.79 13.88 22.70
CA GLU A 175 17.99 12.97 21.88
C GLU A 175 16.51 13.21 22.17
N LYS A 176 15.73 13.37 21.11
CA LYS A 176 14.28 13.61 21.18
C LYS A 176 13.54 12.46 20.50
N PRO A 177 12.54 11.84 21.16
CA PRO A 177 11.72 10.81 20.54
C PRO A 177 10.65 11.46 19.65
N PHE A 178 10.64 11.09 18.38
CA PHE A 178 9.56 11.45 17.46
C PHE A 178 8.73 10.23 17.11
N TRP A 179 7.44 10.46 16.86
CA TRP A 179 6.52 9.41 16.44
C TRP A 179 6.94 8.84 15.08
N ASN A 180 7.06 7.52 15.02
CA ASN A 180 7.38 6.75 13.83
C ASN A 180 6.62 5.41 13.89
N THR A 181 5.45 5.37 13.26
CA THR A 181 4.52 4.23 13.26
C THR A 181 5.10 3.02 12.52
N PHE A 182 5.84 3.27 11.43
CA PHE A 182 6.27 2.26 10.47
C PHE A 182 7.79 2.02 10.54
N TYR A 183 8.45 1.91 9.39
CA TYR A 183 9.85 1.53 9.26
C TYR A 183 10.79 2.63 9.75
N GLN A 184 11.92 2.19 10.31
CA GLN A 184 13.05 3.03 10.69
C GLN A 184 14.34 2.20 10.65
N SER A 185 15.47 2.90 10.51
CA SER A 185 16.80 2.35 10.70
C SER A 185 17.73 3.45 11.21
N ILE A 186 18.65 3.08 12.09
CA ILE A 186 19.75 3.94 12.53
C ILE A 186 21.04 3.23 12.15
N HIS A 187 21.86 3.90 11.33
CA HIS A 187 23.16 3.38 10.94
C HIS A 187 24.26 4.26 11.55
N TYR A 188 25.08 3.66 12.39
CA TYR A 188 26.25 4.32 12.98
C TYR A 188 27.47 4.08 12.10
N HIS A 189 28.20 5.13 11.78
CA HIS A 189 29.40 5.04 10.94
C HIS A 189 30.65 4.86 11.80
N GLU A 190 31.65 4.21 11.22
CA GLU A 190 32.96 4.05 11.84
C GLU A 190 33.57 5.40 12.24
N ILE A 191 34.14 5.46 13.43
CA ILE A 191 34.90 6.62 13.90
C ILE A 191 36.37 6.47 13.52
N THR A 192 37.03 7.61 13.38
CA THR A 192 38.44 7.73 13.01
C THR A 192 39.18 8.55 14.07
N ILE A 193 40.52 8.52 14.06
CA ILE A 193 41.35 9.37 14.92
C ILE A 193 40.93 10.85 14.81
N GLN A 194 40.53 11.30 13.62
CA GLN A 194 40.11 12.68 13.38
C GLN A 194 38.90 13.07 14.23
N ASP A 195 37.97 12.14 14.45
CA ASP A 195 36.77 12.35 15.25
C ASP A 195 37.11 12.51 16.75
N LEU A 196 38.24 11.93 17.20
CA LEU A 196 38.71 11.96 18.59
C LEU A 196 39.62 13.16 18.91
N LYS A 197 40.07 13.95 17.92
CA LYS A 197 41.03 15.06 18.13
C LYS A 197 40.53 16.17 19.06
N GLY A 198 39.21 16.28 19.25
CA GLY A 198 38.62 17.21 20.22
C GLY A 198 38.75 16.75 21.68
N LEU A 199 39.09 15.47 21.91
CA LEU A 199 39.32 14.91 23.23
C LEU A 199 40.77 15.14 23.64
N LYS A 200 41.01 15.34 24.93
CA LYS A 200 42.37 15.50 25.51
C LYS A 200 43.13 14.17 25.59
N ILE A 201 43.05 13.36 24.54
CA ILE A 201 43.81 12.15 24.33
C ILE A 201 45.03 12.57 23.52
N PHE A 202 46.24 12.30 24.01
CA PHE A 202 47.47 12.79 23.36
C PHE A 202 48.24 11.68 22.63
N SER A 203 47.93 10.41 22.91
CA SER A 203 48.52 9.28 22.21
C SER A 203 47.69 8.86 21.02
N THR A 204 48.31 8.84 19.83
CA THR A 204 47.71 8.29 18.62
C THR A 204 47.38 6.81 18.77
N GLU A 205 48.20 6.06 19.51
CA GLU A 205 47.98 4.63 19.77
C GLU A 205 46.72 4.42 20.63
N GLU A 206 46.50 5.26 21.64
CA GLU A 206 45.27 5.22 22.46
C GLU A 206 44.02 5.54 21.64
N MET A 207 44.10 6.52 20.73
CA MET A 207 43.02 6.85 19.82
C MET A 207 42.70 5.70 18.84
N LEU A 208 43.73 5.01 18.33
CA LEU A 208 43.54 3.83 17.46
C LEU A 208 42.80 2.71 18.19
N VAL A 209 43.19 2.41 19.43
CA VAL A 209 42.52 1.38 20.25
C VAL A 209 41.05 1.74 20.51
N ILE A 210 40.73 3.02 20.73
CA ILE A 210 39.34 3.45 20.88
C ILE A 210 38.56 3.24 19.58
N CYS A 211 39.09 3.69 18.44
CA CYS A 211 38.46 3.50 17.13
C CYS A 211 38.25 2.01 16.84
N GLU A 212 39.24 1.16 17.08
CA GLU A 212 39.14 -0.29 16.87
C GLU A 212 38.04 -0.92 17.73
N LYS A 213 37.99 -0.59 19.03
CA LYS A 213 36.93 -1.10 19.92
C LYS A 213 35.54 -0.69 19.47
N VAL A 214 35.36 0.60 19.13
CA VAL A 214 34.08 1.12 18.67
C VAL A 214 33.68 0.49 17.34
N ASN A 215 34.56 0.56 16.34
CA ASN A 215 34.25 0.07 14.99
C ASN A 215 34.04 -1.45 14.99
N SER A 216 34.76 -2.20 15.83
CA SER A 216 34.49 -3.64 16.02
C SER A 216 33.12 -3.90 16.63
N ALA A 217 32.69 -3.09 17.62
CA ALA A 217 31.35 -3.22 18.19
C ALA A 217 30.26 -2.86 17.16
N LEU A 218 30.45 -1.79 16.38
CA LEU A 218 29.55 -1.38 15.31
C LEU A 218 29.43 -2.46 14.23
N ALA A 219 30.55 -3.00 13.74
CA ALA A 219 30.57 -4.06 12.73
C ALA A 219 29.90 -5.36 13.21
N LYS A 220 29.87 -5.60 14.53
CA LYS A 220 29.22 -6.76 15.15
C LYS A 220 27.79 -6.47 15.64
N ASN A 221 27.24 -5.28 15.38
CA ASN A 221 25.96 -4.81 15.92
C ASN A 221 25.85 -4.95 17.46
N GLN A 222 26.95 -4.74 18.18
CA GLN A 222 26.99 -4.76 19.63
C GLN A 222 26.68 -3.37 20.21
N ASP A 223 26.14 -3.34 21.43
CA ASP A 223 25.87 -2.07 22.11
C ASP A 223 27.19 -1.34 22.43
N PHE A 224 27.49 -0.30 21.66
CA PHE A 224 28.69 0.49 21.87
C PHE A 224 28.67 1.25 23.20
N LYS A 225 27.51 1.42 23.85
CA LYS A 225 27.41 2.03 25.19
C LYS A 225 27.94 1.10 26.27
N SER A 226 27.95 -0.21 26.04
CA SER A 226 28.47 -1.20 27.01
C SER A 226 29.99 -1.40 26.91
N ILE A 227 30.67 -0.77 25.94
CA ILE A 227 32.12 -0.91 25.76
C ILE A 227 32.86 -0.48 27.03
N ASP A 228 33.85 -1.29 27.41
CA ASP A 228 34.86 -0.94 28.41
C ASP A 228 36.09 -0.31 27.74
N PHE A 229 36.25 1.00 27.99
CA PHE A 229 37.36 1.79 27.48
C PHE A 229 38.62 1.74 28.38
N GLY A 230 38.60 0.97 29.47
CA GLY A 230 39.76 0.76 30.35
C GLY A 230 40.31 2.07 30.92
N ILE A 231 41.57 2.39 30.63
CA ILE A 231 42.21 3.65 31.05
C ILE A 231 41.46 4.90 30.52
N ASN A 232 40.77 4.77 29.39
CA ASN A 232 40.01 5.84 28.74
C ASN A 232 38.55 5.92 29.21
N LYS A 233 38.17 5.22 30.31
CA LYS A 233 36.79 5.25 30.85
C LYS A 233 36.25 6.65 31.14
N HIS A 234 37.13 7.60 31.45
CA HIS A 234 36.77 8.98 31.72
C HIS A 234 36.28 9.74 30.47
N PHE A 235 36.67 9.31 29.27
CA PHE A 235 36.17 9.82 27.99
C PHE A 235 34.96 9.05 27.46
N LYS A 236 34.46 8.04 28.19
CA LYS A 236 33.37 7.16 27.70
C LYS A 236 32.15 7.94 27.21
N SER A 237 31.71 8.94 27.98
CA SER A 237 30.56 9.78 27.61
C SER A 237 30.82 10.54 26.31
N ASP A 238 31.99 11.16 26.17
CA ASP A 238 32.34 11.94 24.98
C ASP A 238 32.52 11.06 23.73
N ILE A 239 33.14 9.88 23.89
CA ILE A 239 33.28 8.90 22.80
C ILE A 239 31.90 8.42 22.35
N ILE A 240 31.01 8.08 23.28
CA ILE A 240 29.62 7.70 22.96
C ILE A 240 28.92 8.84 22.21
N GLN A 241 29.12 10.10 22.60
CA GLN A 241 28.54 11.25 21.90
C GLN A 241 29.10 11.41 20.49
N ILE A 242 30.41 11.17 20.28
CA ILE A 242 31.01 11.19 18.93
C ILE A 242 30.38 10.11 18.05
N VAL A 243 30.24 8.88 18.56
CA VAL A 243 29.58 7.78 17.83
C VAL A 243 28.13 8.15 17.52
N LYS A 244 27.38 8.68 18.49
CA LYS A 244 26.00 9.14 18.29
C LYS A 244 25.88 10.23 17.24
N LYS A 245 26.82 11.17 17.19
CA LYS A 245 26.84 12.24 16.17
C LYS A 245 27.14 11.69 14.77
N LYS A 246 27.92 10.61 14.69
CA LYS A 246 28.30 9.98 13.42
C LYS A 246 27.29 8.91 13.01
N ARG A 247 26.02 9.30 12.86
CA ARG A 247 24.95 8.40 12.45
C ARG A 247 24.11 8.99 11.31
N THR A 248 23.50 8.08 10.56
CA THR A 248 22.44 8.38 9.60
C THR A 248 21.16 7.72 10.05
N TYR A 249 20.04 8.37 9.71
CA TYR A 249 18.72 7.84 9.96
C TYR A 249 18.05 7.53 8.64
N LEU A 250 17.21 6.52 8.66
CA LEU A 250 16.12 6.36 7.74
C LEU A 250 14.85 6.17 8.56
N GLY A 251 13.74 6.77 8.14
CA GLY A 251 12.50 6.63 8.90
C GLY A 251 11.33 7.37 8.30
N GLN A 252 10.14 6.78 8.48
CA GLN A 252 8.85 7.34 8.12
C GLN A 252 8.30 8.16 9.29
N MET A 253 8.61 9.46 9.34
CA MET A 253 8.29 10.33 10.47
C MET A 253 6.84 10.79 10.39
N ASP A 254 6.04 10.44 11.39
CA ASP A 254 4.62 10.78 11.41
C ASP A 254 4.44 12.30 11.53
N VAL A 255 3.59 12.84 10.66
CA VAL A 255 3.28 14.27 10.65
C VAL A 255 2.15 14.59 11.64
N ASN A 256 2.16 15.82 12.12
CA ASN A 256 1.15 16.35 13.03
C ASN A 256 0.02 17.00 12.24
N ALA A 257 -1.08 16.26 12.02
CA ALA A 257 -2.25 16.76 11.30
C ALA A 257 -2.98 17.93 11.99
N LYS A 258 -2.56 18.36 13.19
CA LYS A 258 -3.03 19.61 13.82
C LYS A 258 -2.29 20.86 13.31
N SER A 259 -1.17 20.69 12.61
CA SER A 259 -0.36 21.79 12.08
C SER A 259 -0.88 22.26 10.72
N ASP A 260 -1.08 23.57 10.56
CA ASP A 260 -1.47 24.14 9.26
C ASP A 260 -0.38 23.99 8.20
N LEU A 261 0.89 23.91 8.59
CA LEU A 261 1.99 23.65 7.65
C LEU A 261 1.84 22.30 6.96
N VAL A 262 1.33 21.28 7.67
CA VAL A 262 1.06 19.95 7.09
C VAL A 262 -0.05 20.03 6.06
N TRP A 263 -1.12 20.79 6.33
CA TRP A 263 -2.22 20.96 5.39
C TRP A 263 -1.85 21.82 4.17
N ASN A 264 -0.97 22.82 4.34
CA ASN A 264 -0.43 23.57 3.21
C ASN A 264 0.44 22.67 2.33
N PHE A 265 1.30 21.85 2.94
CA PHE A 265 2.10 20.84 2.23
C PHE A 265 1.21 19.86 1.44
N TYR A 266 0.09 19.42 2.02
CA TYR A 266 -0.87 18.60 1.29
C TYR A 266 -1.46 19.34 0.09
N GLU A 267 -1.93 20.59 0.23
CA GLU A 267 -2.51 21.36 -0.90
C GLU A 267 -1.50 21.51 -2.05
N GLU A 268 -0.25 21.86 -1.73
CA GLU A 268 0.84 21.95 -2.72
C GLU A 268 1.08 20.61 -3.42
N THR A 269 1.08 19.52 -2.64
CA THR A 269 1.23 18.15 -3.16
C THR A 269 0.08 17.79 -4.09
N LEU A 270 -1.18 18.00 -3.68
CA LEU A 270 -2.36 17.72 -4.52
C LEU A 270 -2.30 18.48 -5.85
N SER A 271 -1.91 19.76 -5.84
CA SER A 271 -1.71 20.57 -7.05
C SER A 271 -0.64 19.97 -7.96
N LYS A 272 0.48 19.52 -7.39
CA LYS A 272 1.59 18.90 -8.13
C LYS A 272 1.20 17.58 -8.76
N LEU A 273 0.47 16.73 -8.03
CA LEU A 273 -0.02 15.45 -8.54
C LEU A 273 -0.99 15.64 -9.72
N ASN A 274 -1.91 16.61 -9.63
CA ASN A 274 -2.77 16.95 -10.76
C ASN A 274 -1.97 17.46 -11.96
N HIS A 275 -0.88 18.22 -11.75
CA HIS A 275 0.02 18.65 -12.84
C HIS A 275 0.70 17.47 -13.54
N PHE A 276 1.03 16.40 -12.82
CA PHE A 276 1.54 15.16 -13.42
C PHE A 276 0.48 14.35 -14.19
N GLY A 277 -0.78 14.78 -14.22
CA GLY A 277 -1.87 14.08 -14.89
C GLY A 277 -2.62 13.08 -14.00
N CYS A 278 -2.40 13.11 -12.68
CA CYS A 278 -3.14 12.28 -11.74
C CYS A 278 -4.64 12.57 -11.79
N LYS A 279 -5.46 11.51 -11.73
CA LYS A 279 -6.93 11.57 -11.65
C LYS A 279 -7.49 10.85 -10.43
N ILE A 280 -6.79 9.83 -9.94
CA ILE A 280 -7.16 9.09 -8.73
C ILE A 280 -6.05 9.21 -7.70
N LEU A 281 -6.38 9.76 -6.54
CA LEU A 281 -5.49 9.96 -5.42
C LEU A 281 -5.70 8.86 -4.38
N ARG A 282 -4.76 7.93 -4.26
CA ARG A 282 -4.78 6.93 -3.18
C ARG A 282 -4.30 7.59 -1.88
N LEU A 283 -5.10 7.51 -0.82
CA LEU A 283 -4.67 7.96 0.51
C LEU A 283 -4.00 6.80 1.24
N ASP A 284 -2.67 6.80 1.26
CA ASP A 284 -1.90 5.76 1.94
C ASP A 284 -2.00 5.91 3.47
N ALA A 285 -2.22 4.79 4.16
CA ALA A 285 -2.22 4.68 5.62
C ALA A 285 -3.03 5.78 6.34
N PHE A 286 -4.11 6.26 5.71
CA PHE A 286 -4.84 7.44 6.19
C PHE A 286 -5.47 7.23 7.58
N ALA A 287 -5.89 6.00 7.88
CA ALA A 287 -6.46 5.65 9.16
C ALA A 287 -5.54 5.96 10.37
N TYR A 288 -4.23 6.10 10.16
CA TYR A 288 -3.24 6.37 11.21
C TYR A 288 -2.98 7.86 11.43
N LEU A 289 -3.47 8.75 10.54
CA LEU A 289 -3.15 10.18 10.56
C LEU A 289 -3.64 10.87 11.83
N HIS A 290 -4.87 10.58 12.28
CA HIS A 290 -5.43 11.19 13.48
C HIS A 290 -4.91 10.51 14.75
N LYS A 291 -4.11 11.26 15.52
CA LYS A 291 -3.55 10.80 16.80
C LYS A 291 -4.10 11.61 17.97
N GLN A 292 -4.58 10.91 19.00
CA GLN A 292 -5.11 11.50 20.21
C GLN A 292 -4.87 10.59 21.43
N VAL A 293 -4.45 11.18 22.55
CA VAL A 293 -4.29 10.47 23.83
C VAL A 293 -5.59 9.74 24.20
N GLY A 294 -5.46 8.49 24.62
CA GLY A 294 -6.58 7.63 25.02
C GLY A 294 -7.37 6.98 23.89
N GLN A 295 -7.07 7.30 22.63
CA GLN A 295 -7.65 6.65 21.46
C GLN A 295 -6.74 5.53 20.92
N THR A 296 -7.27 4.70 20.02
CA THR A 296 -6.52 3.58 19.42
C THR A 296 -5.46 4.04 18.44
N ASN A 297 -5.65 5.23 17.85
CA ASN A 297 -4.84 5.78 16.76
C ASN A 297 -4.90 4.96 15.47
N PHE A 298 -6.02 4.28 15.29
CA PHE A 298 -6.46 3.69 14.03
C PHE A 298 -7.92 4.05 13.79
N PHE A 299 -8.18 4.83 12.74
CA PHE A 299 -9.50 5.33 12.36
C PHE A 299 -10.25 5.98 13.55
N ASN A 300 -9.59 6.88 14.27
CA ASN A 300 -10.17 7.59 15.41
C ASN A 300 -11.39 8.42 14.99
N LYS A 301 -12.55 8.17 15.60
CA LYS A 301 -13.79 8.92 15.31
C LYS A 301 -14.03 10.01 16.38
N PRO A 302 -14.49 11.22 16.02
CA PRO A 302 -14.80 11.68 14.66
C PRO A 302 -13.59 12.23 13.87
N GLY A 303 -12.42 12.42 14.49
CA GLY A 303 -11.32 13.19 13.90
C GLY A 303 -10.80 12.69 12.54
N THR A 304 -10.79 11.38 12.29
CA THR A 304 -10.45 10.82 10.97
C THR A 304 -11.48 11.24 9.90
N TRP A 305 -12.76 11.36 10.24
CA TRP A 305 -13.79 11.85 9.31
C TRP A 305 -13.60 13.33 8.98
N ASP A 306 -13.26 14.15 9.97
CA ASP A 306 -12.99 15.57 9.76
C ASP A 306 -11.81 15.77 8.80
N TYR A 307 -10.76 14.94 8.95
CA TYR A 307 -9.61 14.95 8.05
C TYR A 307 -9.94 14.43 6.64
N LEU A 308 -10.75 13.37 6.52
CA LEU A 308 -11.21 12.87 5.20
C LEU A 308 -11.99 13.94 4.45
N GLU A 309 -12.92 14.61 5.12
CA GLU A 309 -13.74 15.67 4.52
C GLU A 309 -12.87 16.86 4.08
N ARG A 310 -11.86 17.23 4.87
CA ARG A 310 -10.89 18.28 4.50
C ARG A 310 -10.09 17.88 3.25
N ILE A 311 -9.51 16.68 3.23
CA ILE A 311 -8.77 16.17 2.05
C ILE A 311 -9.68 16.06 0.83
N LYS A 312 -10.91 15.59 0.98
CA LYS A 312 -11.89 15.49 -0.11
C LYS A 312 -12.11 16.85 -0.78
N LYS A 313 -12.36 17.90 0.00
CA LYS A 313 -12.51 19.27 -0.54
C LYS A 313 -11.26 19.78 -1.24
N MET A 314 -10.07 19.44 -0.74
CA MET A 314 -8.80 19.79 -1.39
C MET A 314 -8.65 19.05 -2.73
N ALA A 315 -8.96 17.76 -2.75
CA ALA A 315 -8.90 16.93 -3.95
C ALA A 315 -9.91 17.38 -5.01
N GLU A 316 -11.14 17.75 -4.62
CA GLU A 316 -12.16 18.30 -5.52
C GLU A 316 -11.68 19.58 -6.22
N ARG A 317 -11.04 20.51 -5.50
CA ARG A 317 -10.43 21.71 -6.10
C ARG A 317 -9.36 21.37 -7.13
N ASN A 318 -8.64 20.27 -6.92
CA ASN A 318 -7.59 19.78 -7.78
C ASN A 318 -8.08 18.75 -8.82
N LYS A 319 -9.40 18.52 -8.93
CA LYS A 319 -10.03 17.56 -9.87
C LYS A 319 -9.54 16.12 -9.69
N LEU A 320 -9.31 15.71 -8.45
CA LEU A 320 -8.84 14.38 -8.06
C LEU A 320 -9.95 13.57 -7.40
N MET A 321 -10.14 12.32 -7.83
CA MET A 321 -10.96 11.35 -7.11
C MET A 321 -10.16 10.78 -5.93
N VAL A 322 -10.69 10.87 -4.72
CA VAL A 322 -10.04 10.31 -3.52
C VAL A 322 -10.40 8.84 -3.36
N LEU A 323 -9.39 7.99 -3.18
CA LEU A 323 -9.54 6.56 -2.87
C LEU A 323 -8.79 6.23 -1.57
N PRO A 324 -9.46 6.24 -0.42
CA PRO A 324 -8.83 5.88 0.84
C PRO A 324 -8.42 4.41 0.87
N GLU A 325 -7.18 4.11 1.27
CA GLU A 325 -6.78 2.74 1.60
C GLU A 325 -7.09 2.45 3.07
N ILE A 326 -7.97 1.47 3.30
CA ILE A 326 -8.42 1.06 4.62
C ILE A 326 -8.57 -0.45 4.63
N HIS A 327 -7.67 -1.13 5.35
CA HIS A 327 -7.82 -2.54 5.70
C HIS A 327 -8.57 -2.68 7.01
N ALA A 328 -9.73 -3.34 6.97
CA ALA A 328 -10.57 -3.58 8.13
C ALA A 328 -11.36 -4.87 7.96
N GLU A 329 -11.61 -5.56 9.07
CA GLU A 329 -12.50 -6.72 9.12
C GLU A 329 -13.89 -6.35 8.58
N TYR A 330 -14.44 -7.16 7.68
CA TYR A 330 -15.75 -6.94 7.07
C TYR A 330 -16.84 -6.69 8.13
N GLY A 331 -16.84 -7.49 9.21
CA GLY A 331 -17.81 -7.36 10.30
C GLY A 331 -17.76 -6.02 11.05
N LEU A 332 -16.72 -5.20 10.87
CA LEU A 332 -16.68 -3.85 11.41
C LEU A 332 -17.67 -2.90 10.70
N GLY A 333 -18.05 -3.18 9.45
CA GLY A 333 -18.94 -2.31 8.65
C GLY A 333 -18.27 -1.01 8.18
N LEU A 334 -16.95 -0.85 8.35
CA LEU A 334 -16.26 0.40 8.02
C LEU A 334 -16.28 0.71 6.51
N HIS A 335 -16.24 -0.32 5.66
CA HIS A 335 -16.33 -0.15 4.21
C HIS A 335 -17.67 0.47 3.79
N ASP A 336 -18.77 0.04 4.41
CA ASP A 336 -20.11 0.60 4.22
C ASP A 336 -20.19 2.05 4.72
N GLU A 337 -19.65 2.35 5.90
CA GLU A 337 -19.58 3.72 6.42
C GLU A 337 -18.83 4.66 5.45
N VAL A 338 -17.70 4.21 4.91
CA VAL A 338 -16.88 4.98 3.96
C VAL A 338 -17.64 5.19 2.64
N ALA A 339 -18.28 4.14 2.12
CA ALA A 339 -19.11 4.22 0.91
C ALA A 339 -20.29 5.19 1.09
N LYS A 340 -20.99 5.13 2.22
CA LYS A 340 -22.10 6.05 2.57
C LYS A 340 -21.67 7.50 2.72
N LYS A 341 -20.38 7.77 2.96
CA LYS A 341 -19.79 9.11 2.93
C LYS A 341 -19.37 9.57 1.52
N GLY A 342 -19.67 8.77 0.51
CA GLY A 342 -19.46 9.07 -0.90
C GLY A 342 -18.01 8.88 -1.36
N PHE A 343 -17.24 8.01 -0.68
CA PHE A 343 -15.91 7.60 -1.13
C PHE A 343 -15.99 6.26 -1.85
N PRO A 344 -15.24 6.04 -2.95
CA PRO A 344 -14.98 4.70 -3.43
C PRO A 344 -14.14 3.93 -2.42
N ILE A 345 -14.24 2.60 -2.46
CA ILE A 345 -13.51 1.69 -1.57
C ILE A 345 -12.63 0.74 -2.37
N TYR A 346 -11.55 0.26 -1.76
CA TYR A 346 -10.89 -0.94 -2.27
C TYR A 346 -11.74 -2.17 -1.94
N ASP A 347 -11.86 -3.07 -2.91
CA ASP A 347 -12.38 -4.42 -2.66
C ASP A 347 -11.23 -5.33 -2.22
N PHE A 348 -10.86 -5.21 -0.94
CA PHE A 348 -9.90 -6.10 -0.28
C PHE A 348 -10.50 -7.46 0.10
N PHE A 349 -11.80 -7.68 -0.15
CA PHE A 349 -12.45 -8.96 0.11
C PHE A 349 -12.26 -9.90 -1.08
N LEU A 350 -12.35 -9.38 -2.32
CA LEU A 350 -12.27 -10.19 -3.53
C LEU A 350 -11.03 -11.11 -3.62
N PRO A 351 -9.79 -10.69 -3.28
CA PRO A 351 -8.63 -11.57 -3.38
C PRO A 351 -8.78 -12.89 -2.62
N GLY A 352 -9.19 -12.82 -1.35
CA GLY A 352 -9.37 -14.01 -0.52
C GLY A 352 -10.63 -14.79 -0.87
N LEU A 353 -11.74 -14.09 -1.21
CA LEU A 353 -12.96 -14.74 -1.73
C LEU A 353 -12.69 -15.50 -3.03
N MET A 354 -11.86 -14.96 -3.92
CA MET A 354 -11.51 -15.62 -5.18
C MET A 354 -10.76 -16.93 -4.94
N ILE A 355 -9.77 -16.91 -4.04
CA ILE A 355 -9.04 -18.13 -3.67
C ILE A 355 -10.01 -19.13 -3.03
N HIS A 356 -10.83 -18.70 -2.07
CA HIS A 356 -11.87 -19.56 -1.46
C HIS A 356 -12.77 -20.21 -2.51
N THR A 357 -13.30 -19.41 -3.44
CA THR A 357 -14.23 -19.86 -4.48
C THR A 357 -13.60 -20.90 -5.40
N LEU A 358 -12.34 -20.71 -5.79
CA LEU A 358 -11.63 -21.62 -6.70
C LEU A 358 -11.13 -22.89 -6.01
N GLU A 359 -10.71 -22.81 -4.74
CA GLU A 359 -10.26 -24.00 -4.00
C GLU A 359 -11.42 -24.89 -3.55
N ASN A 360 -12.57 -24.30 -3.22
CA ASN A 360 -13.76 -25.05 -2.79
C ASN A 360 -14.73 -25.37 -3.93
N GLY A 361 -14.51 -24.80 -5.12
CA GLY A 361 -15.41 -24.95 -6.27
C GLY A 361 -16.83 -24.45 -5.96
N SER A 362 -16.96 -23.33 -5.23
CA SER A 362 -18.24 -22.77 -4.79
C SER A 362 -18.35 -21.25 -4.98
N SER A 363 -19.44 -20.80 -5.60
CA SER A 363 -19.73 -19.39 -5.88
C SER A 363 -20.44 -18.66 -4.73
N LYS A 364 -20.89 -19.35 -3.68
CA LYS A 364 -21.75 -18.78 -2.61
C LYS A 364 -21.21 -17.49 -2.00
N ALA A 365 -19.98 -17.53 -1.50
CA ALA A 365 -19.38 -16.39 -0.80
C ALA A 365 -19.16 -15.21 -1.76
N LEU A 366 -18.71 -15.49 -2.98
CA LEU A 366 -18.55 -14.49 -4.03
C LEU A 366 -19.90 -13.86 -4.45
N ILE A 367 -20.94 -14.69 -4.62
CA ILE A 367 -22.30 -14.23 -4.96
C ILE A 367 -22.88 -13.36 -3.84
N SER A 368 -22.66 -13.73 -2.58
CA SER A 368 -23.07 -12.92 -1.43
C SER A 368 -22.46 -11.52 -1.50
N TRP A 369 -21.15 -11.44 -1.74
CA TRP A 369 -20.45 -10.17 -1.81
C TRP A 369 -20.85 -9.31 -3.02
N VAL A 370 -20.92 -9.89 -4.22
CA VAL A 370 -21.34 -9.13 -5.41
C VAL A 370 -22.78 -8.65 -5.30
N THR A 371 -23.65 -9.42 -4.66
CA THR A 371 -25.04 -9.01 -4.40
C THR A 371 -25.08 -7.78 -3.48
N GLU A 372 -24.23 -7.74 -2.46
CA GLU A 372 -24.10 -6.58 -1.57
C GLU A 372 -23.54 -5.36 -2.30
N ILE A 373 -22.48 -5.51 -3.11
CA ILE A 373 -21.95 -4.43 -3.95
C ILE A 373 -23.05 -3.80 -4.81
N ILE A 374 -23.90 -4.63 -5.41
CA ILE A 374 -25.00 -4.17 -6.26
C ILE A 374 -26.10 -3.49 -5.43
N ALA A 375 -26.49 -4.09 -4.31
CA ALA A 375 -27.58 -3.60 -3.47
C ALA A 375 -27.27 -2.24 -2.84
N GLU A 376 -26.03 -2.05 -2.37
CA GLU A 376 -25.57 -0.82 -1.71
C GLU A 376 -24.90 0.17 -2.70
N ASP A 377 -24.86 -0.16 -3.99
CA ASP A 377 -24.22 0.62 -5.06
C ASP A 377 -22.76 1.02 -4.77
N TYR A 378 -22.01 0.12 -4.15
CA TYR A 378 -20.60 0.37 -3.80
C TYR A 378 -19.75 0.65 -5.05
N LYS A 379 -18.98 1.73 -4.99
CA LYS A 379 -17.96 2.05 -6.01
C LYS A 379 -16.63 1.45 -5.58
N THR A 380 -16.26 0.34 -6.19
CA THR A 380 -15.08 -0.42 -5.77
C THR A 380 -13.91 -0.28 -6.76
N VAL A 381 -12.69 -0.38 -6.24
CA VAL A 381 -11.49 -0.73 -7.01
C VAL A 381 -11.06 -2.12 -6.56
N ASN A 382 -11.26 -3.12 -7.42
CA ASN A 382 -10.99 -4.52 -7.09
C ASN A 382 -9.62 -4.96 -7.59
N MET A 383 -9.11 -6.07 -7.04
CA MET A 383 -7.80 -6.62 -7.40
C MET A 383 -7.73 -8.13 -7.17
N LEU A 384 -6.69 -8.76 -7.71
CA LEU A 384 -6.25 -10.10 -7.32
C LEU A 384 -4.99 -9.96 -6.45
N GLY A 385 -3.82 -9.79 -7.07
CA GLY A 385 -2.61 -9.32 -6.40
C GLY A 385 -2.48 -7.79 -6.35
N CYS A 386 -1.56 -7.33 -5.51
CA CYS A 386 -1.07 -5.95 -5.46
C CYS A 386 0.35 -5.91 -4.88
N HIS A 387 0.88 -4.72 -4.57
CA HIS A 387 2.21 -4.57 -3.99
C HIS A 387 2.34 -5.09 -2.54
N ASP A 388 1.22 -5.31 -1.86
CA ASP A 388 1.14 -5.86 -0.51
C ASP A 388 0.70 -7.34 -0.52
N GLY A 389 0.65 -7.96 0.66
CA GLY A 389 0.22 -9.35 0.78
C GLY A 389 -1.29 -9.51 0.58
N ILE A 390 -1.72 -10.74 0.30
CA ILE A 390 -3.13 -11.10 0.12
C ILE A 390 -3.89 -10.82 1.43
N PRO A 391 -4.91 -9.95 1.41
CA PRO A 391 -5.74 -9.67 2.59
C PRO A 391 -6.56 -10.91 2.98
N VAL A 392 -6.47 -11.29 4.25
CA VAL A 392 -7.23 -12.41 4.83
C VAL A 392 -7.98 -11.99 6.09
N LEU A 393 -7.45 -11.01 6.84
CA LEU A 393 -8.13 -10.39 7.98
C LEU A 393 -9.44 -9.71 7.55
N ASP A 394 -9.43 -9.09 6.39
CA ASP A 394 -10.53 -8.29 5.86
C ASP A 394 -11.84 -9.09 5.70
N LEU A 395 -11.76 -10.43 5.57
CA LEU A 395 -12.93 -11.31 5.42
C LEU A 395 -13.65 -11.61 6.74
N LYS A 396 -13.02 -11.32 7.87
CA LYS A 396 -13.44 -11.76 9.19
C LYS A 396 -14.66 -11.00 9.72
N GLY A 397 -15.45 -11.68 10.56
CA GLY A 397 -16.45 -11.04 11.40
C GLY A 397 -15.83 -10.26 12.55
N LYS A 398 -16.63 -9.45 13.24
CA LYS A 398 -16.17 -8.64 14.36
C LYS A 398 -17.28 -8.41 15.37
N GLU A 399 -16.93 -8.41 16.65
CA GLU A 399 -17.83 -7.91 17.69
C GLU A 399 -17.80 -6.38 17.73
N VAL A 400 -18.98 -5.77 17.59
CA VAL A 400 -19.18 -4.32 17.64
C VAL A 400 -20.32 -4.06 18.63
N ASP A 401 -20.05 -3.25 19.65
CA ASP A 401 -21.02 -2.86 20.69
C ASP A 401 -21.78 -4.05 21.32
N GLY A 402 -21.06 -5.16 21.59
CA GLY A 402 -21.60 -6.37 22.20
C GLY A 402 -22.40 -7.28 21.27
N THR A 403 -22.42 -6.98 19.96
CA THR A 403 -23.07 -7.80 18.93
C THR A 403 -22.04 -8.31 17.94
N TYR A 404 -22.03 -9.61 17.67
CA TYR A 404 -21.13 -10.20 16.67
C TYR A 404 -21.71 -10.03 15.27
N ASN A 405 -21.04 -9.23 14.46
CA ASN A 405 -21.32 -9.11 13.03
C ASN A 405 -20.53 -10.18 12.29
N LYS A 406 -21.24 -11.00 11.51
CA LYS A 406 -20.65 -12.10 10.77
C LYS A 406 -19.69 -11.60 9.68
N GLY A 407 -18.63 -12.35 9.42
CA GLY A 407 -17.71 -12.14 8.30
C GLY A 407 -18.30 -12.56 6.95
N LEU A 408 -17.59 -12.25 5.86
CA LEU A 408 -17.88 -12.82 4.54
C LEU A 408 -17.50 -14.31 4.47
N LEU A 409 -16.53 -14.72 5.29
CA LEU A 409 -16.15 -16.10 5.53
C LEU A 409 -16.14 -16.40 7.04
N GLU A 410 -16.30 -17.68 7.39
CA GLU A 410 -16.08 -18.14 8.75
C GLU A 410 -14.57 -18.24 9.05
N ASP A 411 -14.18 -18.13 10.32
CA ASP A 411 -12.78 -18.18 10.74
C ASP A 411 -12.07 -19.46 10.23
N ALA A 412 -12.76 -20.60 10.23
CA ALA A 412 -12.22 -21.87 9.72
C ALA A 412 -11.92 -21.85 8.21
N ASP A 413 -12.75 -21.15 7.42
CA ASP A 413 -12.52 -21.01 5.98
C ASP A 413 -11.33 -20.08 5.71
N ILE A 414 -11.18 -19.02 6.51
CA ILE A 414 -10.05 -18.09 6.44
C ILE A 414 -8.74 -18.82 6.78
N GLU A 415 -8.74 -19.62 7.85
CA GLU A 415 -7.61 -20.45 8.25
C GLU A 415 -7.22 -21.45 7.14
N ALA A 416 -8.20 -22.14 6.53
CA ALA A 416 -7.94 -23.08 5.43
C ALA A 416 -7.30 -22.41 4.21
N ILE A 417 -7.74 -21.20 3.84
CA ILE A 417 -7.13 -20.41 2.75
C ILE A 417 -5.69 -20.03 3.13
N MET A 418 -5.48 -19.55 4.35
CA MET A 418 -4.15 -19.19 4.81
C MET A 418 -3.20 -20.39 4.77
N GLU A 419 -3.60 -21.54 5.32
CA GLU A 419 -2.82 -22.77 5.29
C GLU A 419 -2.51 -23.20 3.86
N THR A 420 -3.47 -23.08 2.96
CA THR A 420 -3.28 -23.38 1.53
C THR A 420 -2.20 -22.47 0.91
N ILE A 421 -2.26 -21.15 1.14
CA ILE A 421 -1.29 -20.20 0.59
C ILE A 421 0.10 -20.44 1.22
N ILE A 422 0.17 -20.72 2.52
CA ILE A 422 1.42 -21.02 3.24
C ILE A 422 2.04 -22.31 2.72
N ALA A 423 1.24 -23.36 2.52
CA ALA A 423 1.69 -24.63 1.94
C ALA A 423 2.22 -24.46 0.50
N ARG A 424 1.78 -23.42 -0.20
CA ARG A 424 2.26 -22.99 -1.53
C ARG A 424 3.43 -21.99 -1.46
N GLY A 425 4.06 -21.84 -0.30
CA GLY A 425 5.25 -21.01 -0.09
C GLY A 425 4.98 -19.57 0.34
N GLY A 426 3.73 -19.22 0.64
CA GLY A 426 3.37 -17.90 1.16
C GLY A 426 3.90 -17.63 2.57
N ARG A 427 4.19 -16.36 2.87
CA ARG A 427 4.76 -15.91 4.15
C ARG A 427 3.77 -15.04 4.92
N VAL A 428 3.36 -15.50 6.10
CA VAL A 428 2.39 -14.78 6.94
C VAL A 428 2.99 -13.48 7.49
N LYS A 429 2.18 -12.44 7.51
CA LYS A 429 2.40 -11.22 8.27
C LYS A 429 1.36 -11.13 9.39
N ASN A 430 1.84 -11.15 10.64
CA ASN A 430 0.99 -11.07 11.84
C ASN A 430 0.91 -9.62 12.37
N LEU A 431 -0.17 -9.32 13.09
CA LEU A 431 -0.29 -8.17 14.00
C LEU A 431 0.16 -8.56 15.41
N TYR A 432 0.75 -7.61 16.13
CA TYR A 432 1.29 -7.81 17.47
C TYR A 432 0.75 -6.76 18.45
N ASP A 433 0.62 -7.13 19.72
CA ASP A 433 0.31 -6.21 20.81
C ASP A 433 1.57 -5.47 21.31
N PRO A 434 1.46 -4.48 22.22
CA PRO A 434 2.64 -3.78 22.75
C PRO A 434 3.66 -4.69 23.44
N ALA A 435 3.24 -5.85 23.94
CA ALA A 435 4.10 -6.86 24.56
C ALA A 435 4.73 -7.82 23.52
N GLY A 436 4.46 -7.64 22.23
CA GLY A 436 4.96 -8.47 21.13
C GLY A 436 4.20 -9.78 20.93
N ARG A 437 3.04 -9.98 21.56
CA ARG A 437 2.21 -11.17 21.39
C ARG A 437 1.35 -11.03 20.13
N LYS A 438 1.20 -12.12 19.36
CA LYS A 438 0.36 -12.13 18.16
C LYS A 438 -1.11 -11.85 18.52
N ILE A 439 -1.70 -10.83 17.88
CA ILE A 439 -3.13 -10.49 18.00
C ILE A 439 -3.94 -11.24 16.94
N SER A 440 -3.53 -11.11 15.68
CA SER A 440 -4.23 -11.69 14.54
C SER A 440 -3.27 -11.84 13.36
N TYR A 441 -3.71 -12.54 12.32
CA TYR A 441 -3.10 -12.46 11.00
C TYR A 441 -3.55 -11.17 10.30
N TYR A 442 -2.70 -10.62 9.43
CA TYR A 442 -3.03 -9.43 8.64
C TYR A 442 -3.17 -9.80 7.16
N GLN A 443 -2.06 -10.28 6.59
CA GLN A 443 -1.91 -10.60 5.17
C GLN A 443 -1.03 -11.84 5.01
N VAL A 444 -1.13 -12.50 3.85
CA VAL A 444 -0.20 -13.56 3.43
C VAL A 444 0.56 -13.09 2.20
N ASN A 445 1.89 -12.96 2.30
CA ASN A 445 2.72 -12.53 1.17
C ASN A 445 2.97 -13.71 0.22
N ALA A 446 2.45 -13.62 -0.99
CA ALA A 446 2.66 -14.54 -2.10
C ALA A 446 2.28 -13.83 -3.41
N THR A 447 2.77 -14.29 -4.56
CA THR A 447 2.12 -13.92 -5.83
C THR A 447 0.75 -14.56 -5.91
N PHE A 448 -0.21 -13.92 -6.59
CA PHE A 448 -1.55 -14.49 -6.71
C PHE A 448 -1.52 -15.81 -7.50
N PHE A 449 -0.64 -15.92 -8.49
CA PHE A 449 -0.46 -17.16 -9.26
C PHE A 449 0.06 -18.32 -8.40
N SER A 450 1.10 -18.10 -7.59
CA SER A 450 1.57 -19.13 -6.65
C SER A 450 0.54 -19.44 -5.57
N ALA A 451 -0.23 -18.45 -5.11
CA ALA A 451 -1.35 -18.67 -4.19
C ALA A 451 -2.44 -19.57 -4.76
N LEU A 452 -2.64 -19.61 -6.08
CA LEU A 452 -3.55 -20.54 -6.79
C LEU A 452 -2.91 -21.90 -7.12
N GLY A 453 -1.69 -22.16 -6.65
CA GLY A 453 -0.96 -23.40 -6.92
C GLY A 453 -0.31 -23.43 -8.31
N GLU A 454 -0.06 -22.25 -8.89
CA GLU A 454 0.53 -22.09 -10.22
C GLU A 454 -0.28 -22.77 -11.34
N ASP A 455 -1.61 -22.84 -11.17
CA ASP A 455 -2.54 -23.35 -12.18
C ASP A 455 -3.04 -22.20 -13.08
N GLU A 456 -2.63 -22.23 -14.35
CA GLU A 456 -2.99 -21.19 -15.33
C GLU A 456 -4.50 -21.11 -15.59
N ARG A 457 -5.23 -22.23 -15.47
CA ARG A 457 -6.70 -22.25 -15.65
C ARG A 457 -7.37 -21.50 -14.50
N LYS A 458 -6.90 -21.70 -13.27
CA LYS A 458 -7.38 -20.95 -12.10
C LYS A 458 -7.07 -19.46 -12.23
N LEU A 459 -5.86 -19.09 -12.66
CA LEU A 459 -5.49 -17.68 -12.86
C LEU A 459 -6.36 -17.02 -13.95
N LEU A 460 -6.55 -17.70 -15.07
CA LEU A 460 -7.35 -17.16 -16.17
C LEU A 460 -8.82 -17.02 -15.77
N LEU A 461 -9.40 -18.01 -15.08
CA LEU A 461 -10.75 -17.92 -14.55
C LEU A 461 -10.87 -16.82 -13.49
N ALA A 462 -9.90 -16.69 -12.58
CA ALA A 462 -9.87 -15.60 -11.60
C ALA A 462 -9.89 -14.23 -12.28
N ARG A 463 -9.10 -14.05 -13.35
CA ARG A 463 -9.11 -12.83 -14.16
C ARG A 463 -10.46 -12.60 -14.83
N ALA A 464 -11.06 -13.65 -15.41
CA ALA A 464 -12.39 -13.55 -16.03
C ALA A 464 -13.44 -13.08 -15.03
N ILE A 465 -13.50 -13.70 -13.85
CA ILE A 465 -14.41 -13.32 -12.77
C ILE A 465 -14.14 -11.87 -12.33
N GLN A 466 -12.88 -11.50 -12.08
CA GLN A 466 -12.51 -10.15 -11.68
C GLN A 466 -13.02 -9.08 -12.66
N MET A 467 -12.88 -9.31 -13.97
CA MET A 467 -13.35 -8.36 -14.99
C MET A 467 -14.88 -8.23 -15.00
N PHE A 468 -15.61 -9.26 -14.58
CA PHE A 468 -17.07 -9.26 -14.49
C PHE A 468 -17.61 -8.75 -13.15
N MET A 469 -16.76 -8.60 -12.12
CA MET A 469 -17.15 -7.95 -10.87
C MET A 469 -17.39 -6.45 -11.09
N PRO A 470 -18.39 -5.84 -10.42
CA PRO A 470 -18.57 -4.40 -10.42
C PRO A 470 -17.36 -3.67 -9.86
N GLY A 471 -17.12 -2.47 -10.37
CA GLY A 471 -15.97 -1.63 -10.00
C GLY A 471 -14.86 -1.58 -11.04
N ILE A 472 -13.78 -0.90 -10.67
CA ILE A 472 -12.59 -0.70 -11.47
C ILE A 472 -11.63 -1.86 -11.23
N PRO A 473 -11.34 -2.70 -12.24
CA PRO A 473 -10.41 -3.79 -12.06
C PRO A 473 -8.96 -3.32 -12.14
N GLN A 474 -8.24 -3.47 -11.04
CA GLN A 474 -6.80 -3.24 -10.93
C GLN A 474 -6.05 -4.55 -11.18
N VAL A 475 -5.06 -4.52 -12.06
CA VAL A 475 -4.25 -5.67 -12.46
C VAL A 475 -2.81 -5.44 -12.06
N TRP A 476 -2.32 -6.28 -11.15
CA TRP A 476 -0.90 -6.30 -10.77
C TRP A 476 -0.05 -6.80 -11.95
N TYR A 477 1.02 -6.07 -12.27
CA TYR A 477 1.88 -6.40 -13.41
C TYR A 477 2.38 -7.85 -13.33
N LEU A 478 2.74 -8.34 -12.15
CA LEU A 478 3.31 -9.68 -12.00
C LEU A 478 2.25 -10.78 -12.25
N ASP A 479 0.99 -10.55 -11.86
CA ASP A 479 -0.11 -11.48 -12.14
C ASP A 479 -0.42 -11.57 -13.64
N LEU A 480 -0.30 -10.45 -14.37
CA LEU A 480 -0.51 -10.42 -15.82
C LEU A 480 0.46 -11.37 -16.53
N PHE A 481 1.69 -11.50 -16.02
CA PHE A 481 2.72 -12.39 -16.56
C PHE A 481 2.84 -13.73 -15.83
N ALA A 482 1.83 -14.11 -15.03
CA ALA A 482 1.83 -15.36 -14.24
C ALA A 482 3.11 -15.54 -13.41
N GLY A 483 3.59 -14.44 -12.81
CA GLY A 483 4.82 -14.44 -12.03
C GLY A 483 4.69 -15.27 -10.75
N LYS A 484 5.77 -15.97 -10.42
CA LYS A 484 5.85 -16.88 -9.26
C LYS A 484 6.51 -16.21 -8.06
N ASN A 485 6.33 -16.79 -6.89
CA ASN A 485 7.02 -16.39 -5.67
C ASN A 485 8.54 -16.26 -5.88
N ASN A 486 9.08 -15.10 -5.51
CA ASN A 486 10.52 -14.87 -5.49
C ASN A 486 11.09 -15.08 -4.09
N TYR A 487 11.42 -16.33 -3.80
CA TYR A 487 11.93 -16.76 -2.50
C TYR A 487 13.26 -16.07 -2.15
N GLU A 488 14.16 -15.94 -3.14
CA GLU A 488 15.47 -15.31 -2.93
C GLU A 488 15.32 -13.85 -2.48
N ALA A 489 14.50 -13.05 -3.17
CA ALA A 489 14.25 -11.67 -2.77
C ALA A 489 13.60 -11.57 -1.38
N ALA A 490 12.68 -12.48 -1.07
CA ALA A 490 12.02 -12.51 0.23
C ALA A 490 12.98 -12.92 1.38
N ASP A 491 13.96 -13.79 1.11
CA ASP A 491 14.97 -14.23 2.09
C ASP A 491 16.03 -13.17 2.35
N GLN A 492 16.46 -12.45 1.31
CA GLN A 492 17.47 -11.38 1.42
C GLN A 492 17.00 -10.22 2.32
N GLY A 493 15.71 -9.88 2.29
CA GLY A 493 15.15 -8.79 3.10
C GLY A 493 14.69 -9.18 4.51
N GLY A 494 14.86 -10.44 4.92
CA GLY A 494 14.39 -10.95 6.21
C GLY A 494 12.87 -10.80 6.40
N SER A 495 12.41 -10.74 7.67
CA SER A 495 10.98 -10.64 7.99
C SER A 495 10.31 -9.35 7.47
N ALA A 496 11.09 -8.27 7.32
CA ALA A 496 10.65 -7.01 6.71
C ALA A 496 10.52 -7.11 5.18
N GLY A 497 11.29 -8.00 4.54
CA GLY A 497 11.34 -8.19 3.09
C GLY A 497 10.38 -9.23 2.52
N HIS A 498 9.52 -9.84 3.34
CA HIS A 498 8.56 -10.85 2.85
C HIS A 498 7.67 -10.35 1.69
N LYS A 499 7.43 -9.04 1.59
CA LYS A 499 6.66 -8.46 0.48
C LYS A 499 7.37 -8.60 -0.88
N GLU A 500 8.69 -8.65 -0.90
CA GLU A 500 9.49 -8.77 -2.13
C GLU A 500 9.24 -10.09 -2.88
N ILE A 501 8.65 -11.10 -2.21
CA ILE A 501 8.18 -12.34 -2.83
C ILE A 501 7.26 -12.10 -4.03
N ASN A 502 6.54 -10.96 -4.03
CA ASN A 502 5.54 -10.58 -5.04
C ASN A 502 5.93 -9.29 -5.80
N ARG A 503 7.20 -8.91 -5.83
CA ARG A 503 7.64 -7.64 -6.43
C ARG A 503 8.86 -7.76 -7.35
N SER A 504 9.01 -8.93 -7.98
CA SER A 504 10.07 -9.20 -8.96
C SER A 504 9.95 -8.29 -10.17
N SER A 505 11.00 -7.53 -10.50
CA SER A 505 11.04 -6.80 -11.77
C SER A 505 11.13 -7.75 -12.97
N LEU A 506 10.45 -7.41 -14.06
CA LEU A 506 10.44 -8.16 -15.31
C LEU A 506 11.27 -7.43 -16.35
N THR A 507 12.23 -8.11 -16.98
CA THR A 507 12.98 -7.53 -18.10
C THR A 507 12.10 -7.41 -19.35
N MET A 508 12.44 -6.50 -20.28
CA MET A 508 11.72 -6.39 -21.56
C MET A 508 11.72 -7.70 -22.35
N ASP A 509 12.81 -8.47 -22.30
CA ASP A 509 12.85 -9.83 -22.87
C ASP A 509 11.83 -10.78 -22.24
N ALA A 510 11.59 -10.67 -20.92
CA ALA A 510 10.59 -11.46 -20.23
C ALA A 510 9.17 -11.06 -20.66
N ILE A 511 8.92 -9.77 -20.87
CA ILE A 511 7.67 -9.25 -21.44
C ILE A 511 7.42 -9.85 -22.83
N GLU A 512 8.40 -9.77 -23.73
CA GLU A 512 8.28 -10.31 -25.09
C GLU A 512 8.07 -11.83 -25.13
N LYS A 513 8.71 -12.57 -24.21
CA LYS A 513 8.48 -14.01 -24.05
C LYS A 513 7.08 -14.28 -23.48
N GLY A 514 6.65 -13.50 -22.49
CA GLY A 514 5.32 -13.59 -21.89
C GLY A 514 4.22 -13.41 -22.93
N LEU A 515 4.37 -12.46 -23.85
CA LEU A 515 3.45 -12.22 -24.98
C LEU A 515 3.34 -13.39 -25.97
N LYS A 516 4.13 -14.46 -25.82
CA LYS A 516 4.02 -15.70 -26.61
C LYS A 516 3.31 -16.83 -25.87
N THR A 517 2.91 -16.61 -24.61
CA THR A 517 2.25 -17.62 -23.78
C THR A 517 0.72 -17.47 -23.85
N PRO A 518 -0.05 -18.58 -23.91
CA PRO A 518 -1.51 -18.53 -23.92
C PRO A 518 -2.10 -17.79 -22.73
N ILE A 519 -1.57 -18.00 -21.51
CA ILE A 519 -2.08 -17.35 -20.29
C ILE A 519 -2.03 -15.82 -20.37
N VAL A 520 -0.91 -15.23 -20.83
CA VAL A 520 -0.80 -13.76 -20.96
C VAL A 520 -1.73 -13.25 -22.06
N LEU A 521 -1.73 -13.88 -23.23
CA LEU A 521 -2.56 -13.47 -24.36
C LEU A 521 -4.06 -13.56 -24.05
N ASN A 522 -4.48 -14.61 -23.37
CA ASN A 522 -5.87 -14.81 -22.96
C ASN A 522 -6.29 -13.80 -21.89
N GLN A 523 -5.44 -13.50 -20.90
CA GLN A 523 -5.71 -12.41 -19.93
C GLN A 523 -5.88 -11.06 -20.64
N LEU A 524 -4.95 -10.69 -21.54
CA LEU A 524 -5.04 -9.45 -22.32
C LEU A 524 -6.32 -9.39 -23.16
N LYS A 525 -6.78 -10.52 -23.69
CA LYS A 525 -8.04 -10.60 -24.45
C LYS A 525 -9.26 -10.29 -23.60
N ILE A 526 -9.35 -10.86 -22.39
CA ILE A 526 -10.45 -10.59 -21.44
C ILE A 526 -10.41 -9.12 -20.99
N MET A 527 -9.22 -8.62 -20.66
CA MET A 527 -9.04 -7.23 -20.21
C MET A 527 -9.40 -6.22 -21.31
N ARG A 528 -9.01 -6.48 -22.57
CA ARG A 528 -9.43 -5.65 -23.71
C ARG A 528 -10.95 -5.65 -23.87
N LEU A 529 -11.61 -6.80 -23.73
CA LEU A 529 -13.08 -6.85 -23.74
C LEU A 529 -13.66 -5.97 -22.63
N ARG A 530 -13.12 -6.05 -21.42
CA ARG A 530 -13.57 -5.26 -20.27
C ARG A 530 -13.44 -3.75 -20.49
N ASN A 531 -12.38 -3.34 -21.18
CA ASN A 531 -12.07 -1.94 -21.43
C ASN A 531 -12.83 -1.37 -22.64
N THR A 532 -13.24 -2.21 -23.60
CA THR A 532 -13.85 -1.75 -24.88
C THR A 532 -15.34 -2.02 -25.02
N SER A 533 -15.89 -3.00 -24.30
CA SER A 533 -17.31 -3.33 -24.40
C SER A 533 -18.18 -2.34 -23.61
N LYS A 534 -19.12 -1.70 -24.30
CA LYS A 534 -20.11 -0.80 -23.70
C LYS A 534 -21.03 -1.49 -22.70
N ALA A 535 -21.17 -2.82 -22.76
CA ALA A 535 -21.99 -3.58 -21.83
C ALA A 535 -21.62 -3.31 -20.35
N PHE A 536 -20.32 -3.14 -20.07
CA PHE A 536 -19.83 -2.83 -18.71
C PHE A 536 -20.13 -1.39 -18.24
N LEU A 537 -20.69 -0.53 -19.10
CA LEU A 537 -21.21 0.78 -18.70
C LEU A 537 -22.58 0.67 -18.03
N GLY A 538 -23.30 -0.44 -18.25
CA GLY A 538 -24.67 -0.64 -17.79
C GLY A 538 -24.79 -1.45 -16.52
N MET A 539 -25.77 -2.34 -16.47
CA MET A 539 -26.15 -3.07 -15.26
C MET A 539 -25.59 -4.49 -15.28
N VAL A 540 -25.07 -4.91 -14.13
CA VAL A 540 -24.71 -6.30 -13.86
C VAL A 540 -25.92 -7.08 -13.37
N SER A 541 -25.99 -8.36 -13.72
CA SER A 541 -26.97 -9.32 -13.22
C SER A 541 -26.27 -10.64 -12.97
N ILE A 542 -26.44 -11.16 -11.75
CA ILE A 542 -26.07 -12.53 -11.38
C ILE A 542 -27.27 -13.42 -11.70
N LYS A 543 -27.07 -14.48 -12.48
CA LYS A 543 -28.15 -15.42 -12.82
C LYS A 543 -28.12 -16.60 -11.87
N ASP A 544 -29.28 -17.15 -11.57
CA ASP A 544 -29.40 -18.36 -10.77
C ASP A 544 -28.64 -19.52 -11.44
N SER A 545 -27.70 -20.09 -10.69
CA SER A 545 -26.90 -21.24 -11.11
C SER A 545 -26.61 -22.14 -9.90
N PRO A 546 -26.28 -23.43 -10.10
CA PRO A 546 -25.78 -24.28 -9.04
C PRO A 546 -24.55 -23.69 -8.34
N ASP A 547 -24.32 -24.07 -7.08
CA ASP A 547 -23.21 -23.56 -6.27
C ASP A 547 -21.82 -23.70 -6.91
N HIS A 548 -21.62 -24.67 -7.80
CA HIS A 548 -20.35 -24.95 -8.47
C HIS A 548 -20.23 -24.27 -9.83
N GLU A 549 -21.20 -23.45 -10.18
CA GLU A 549 -21.24 -22.65 -11.40
C GLU A 549 -21.40 -21.17 -11.06
N LEU A 550 -21.03 -20.34 -12.02
CA LEU A 550 -21.17 -18.89 -11.95
C LEU A 550 -21.66 -18.37 -13.30
N ASP A 551 -22.73 -17.58 -13.29
CA ASP A 551 -23.28 -16.91 -14.47
C ASP A 551 -23.48 -15.41 -14.19
N ILE A 552 -22.60 -14.58 -14.74
CA ILE A 552 -22.61 -13.12 -14.59
C ILE A 552 -22.81 -12.48 -15.95
N SER A 553 -23.76 -11.56 -16.05
CA SER A 553 -24.01 -10.80 -17.27
C SER A 553 -24.00 -9.30 -17.03
N TRP A 554 -23.47 -8.55 -17.99
CA TRP A 554 -23.57 -7.09 -18.07
C TRP A 554 -24.36 -6.70 -19.30
N THR A 555 -25.21 -5.67 -19.17
CA THR A 555 -26.06 -5.18 -20.26
C THR A 555 -26.12 -3.66 -20.29
N PHE A 556 -25.96 -3.08 -21.47
CA PHE A 556 -26.13 -1.64 -21.72
C PHE A 556 -26.81 -1.43 -23.08
N GLY A 557 -28.08 -1.07 -23.06
CA GLY A 557 -28.87 -0.97 -24.30
C GLY A 557 -28.97 -2.31 -25.02
N GLN A 558 -28.38 -2.40 -26.23
CA GLN A 558 -28.33 -3.63 -27.04
C GLN A 558 -27.02 -4.41 -26.87
N ASP A 559 -26.04 -3.84 -26.16
CA ASP A 559 -24.76 -4.47 -25.91
C ASP A 559 -24.84 -5.34 -24.64
N SER A 560 -24.33 -6.56 -24.70
CA SER A 560 -24.26 -7.46 -23.56
C SER A 560 -23.00 -8.30 -23.57
N VAL A 561 -22.55 -8.71 -22.39
CA VAL A 561 -21.48 -9.69 -22.19
C VAL A 561 -21.87 -10.63 -21.07
N GLN A 562 -21.61 -11.93 -21.23
CA GLN A 562 -21.97 -12.96 -20.26
C GLN A 562 -20.80 -13.91 -20.04
N LEU A 563 -20.42 -14.08 -18.77
CA LEU A 563 -19.48 -15.09 -18.29
C LEU A 563 -20.27 -16.27 -17.74
N LYS A 564 -19.99 -17.47 -18.22
CA LYS A 564 -20.44 -18.72 -17.59
C LYS A 564 -19.23 -19.56 -17.23
N ALA A 565 -19.13 -20.02 -16.00
CA ALA A 565 -17.99 -20.78 -15.52
C ALA A 565 -18.41 -21.99 -14.68
N ASN A 566 -17.66 -23.08 -14.79
CA ASN A 566 -17.69 -24.21 -13.87
C ASN A 566 -16.48 -24.14 -12.93
N LEU A 567 -16.73 -23.95 -11.65
CA LEU A 567 -15.68 -23.71 -10.66
C LEU A 567 -14.90 -24.97 -10.28
N LYS A 568 -15.41 -26.17 -10.61
CA LYS A 568 -14.71 -27.44 -10.35
C LYS A 568 -13.72 -27.78 -11.47
N SER A 569 -14.11 -27.59 -12.72
CA SER A 569 -13.21 -27.85 -13.86
C SER A 569 -12.34 -26.62 -14.22
N CYS A 570 -12.73 -25.44 -13.75
CA CYS A 570 -12.20 -24.14 -14.15
C CYS A 570 -12.49 -23.77 -15.61
N ASP A 571 -13.40 -24.48 -16.29
CA ASP A 571 -13.82 -24.15 -17.64
C ASP A 571 -14.77 -22.96 -17.64
N PHE A 572 -14.66 -22.08 -18.63
CA PHE A 572 -15.57 -20.96 -18.78
C PHE A 572 -15.75 -20.52 -20.23
N THR A 573 -16.84 -19.80 -20.48
CA THR A 573 -17.13 -19.15 -21.76
C THR A 573 -17.48 -17.69 -21.54
N ILE A 574 -17.03 -16.82 -22.44
CA ILE A 574 -17.45 -15.42 -22.49
C ILE A 574 -18.14 -15.16 -23.84
N ASP A 575 -19.43 -14.84 -23.78
CA ASP A 575 -20.25 -14.51 -24.94
C ASP A 575 -20.55 -13.01 -24.93
N GLN A 576 -20.31 -12.31 -26.04
CA GLN A 576 -20.63 -10.90 -26.23
C GLN A 576 -21.71 -10.77 -27.31
N ALA A 577 -22.71 -9.93 -27.08
CA ALA A 577 -23.57 -9.43 -28.14
C ALA A 577 -23.35 -7.92 -28.29
N ALA A 578 -23.06 -7.46 -29.49
CA ALA A 578 -22.93 -6.04 -29.80
C ALA A 578 -23.59 -5.73 -31.15
N SER A 579 -24.42 -4.69 -31.19
CA SER A 579 -25.12 -4.26 -32.43
C SER A 579 -25.86 -5.40 -33.17
N GLY A 580 -26.46 -6.35 -32.43
CA GLY A 580 -27.21 -7.47 -32.98
C GLY A 580 -26.37 -8.69 -33.44
N MET A 581 -25.04 -8.66 -33.29
CA MET A 581 -24.17 -9.81 -33.55
C MET A 581 -23.67 -10.41 -32.25
N ALA A 582 -23.85 -11.73 -32.10
CA ALA A 582 -23.31 -12.50 -30.98
C ALA A 582 -21.96 -13.14 -31.37
N HIS A 583 -20.96 -13.01 -30.51
CA HIS A 583 -19.62 -13.55 -30.70
C HIS A 583 -19.11 -14.17 -29.40
N ARG A 584 -18.65 -15.42 -29.48
CA ARG A 584 -17.98 -16.10 -28.37
C ARG A 584 -16.48 -15.80 -28.39
N LEU A 585 -15.92 -15.38 -27.27
CA LEU A 585 -14.47 -15.26 -27.14
C LEU A 585 -13.83 -16.66 -27.20
N VAL A 586 -12.91 -16.84 -28.13
CA VAL A 586 -12.08 -18.05 -28.27
C VAL A 586 -10.74 -17.83 -27.55
N PHE A 587 -10.35 -18.75 -26.67
CA PHE A 587 -9.07 -18.72 -25.97
C PHE A 587 -8.07 -19.66 -26.66
N GLN A 588 -6.79 -19.33 -26.56
CA GLN A 588 -5.72 -20.21 -27.01
C GLN A 588 -5.46 -21.28 -25.96
N ASP A 589 -5.19 -22.51 -26.40
CA ASP A 589 -4.79 -23.63 -25.54
C ASP A 589 -3.30 -23.59 -25.20
#